data_AF-A0A7S3TGL9-F1
#
_entry.id   AF-A0A7S3TGL9-F1
#
_cell.length_a   1.000
_cell.length_b   1.000
_cell.length_c   1.000
_cell.angle_alpha   90.00
_cell.angle_beta   90.00
_cell.angle_gamma   90.00
#
_symmetry.space_group_name_H-M   'P 1'
#
loop_
_entity.id
_entity.type
_entity.pdbx_description
1 polymer ?
#
loop_
_entity_poly.entity_id
_entity_poly.type
_entity_poly.pdbx_seq_one_letter_code
_entity_poly.pdbx_strand_id
1 'polypeptide(L)'
;LSHQHSRVRSAATEALVSLILREPSVLPEMGNALAIIATDRASTVREQAVHSITRLLATMPQRKAHAARLLPHLLCALSDEVEQIRQLANVSLTKLGDLARAGAPEPTPMPVSPDLAAAAAAASIEDSPMDERQSRGDEAAALAGGAGGPA
;
A
#
# COMPACT_ATOMS: atom_id res chain seq x y z
N LEU A 1 24.88 3.19 -7.54
CA LEU A 1 23.69 2.39 -7.18
C LEU A 1 23.66 1.00 -7.85
N SER A 2 24.37 0.76 -8.94
CA SER A 2 24.40 -0.54 -9.66
C SER A 2 25.36 -1.60 -9.09
N HIS A 3 25.84 -1.44 -7.86
CA HIS A 3 26.84 -2.34 -7.29
C HIS A 3 26.28 -3.74 -7.04
N GLN A 4 27.10 -4.79 -7.14
CA GLN A 4 26.64 -6.18 -7.01
C GLN A 4 26.05 -6.50 -5.62
N HIS A 5 26.69 -6.03 -4.55
CA HIS A 5 26.26 -6.28 -3.16
C HIS A 5 25.14 -5.34 -2.72
N SER A 6 24.02 -5.90 -2.24
CA SER A 6 22.87 -5.14 -1.72
C SER A 6 23.26 -4.20 -0.58
N ARG A 7 24.14 -4.63 0.33
CA ARG A 7 24.64 -3.78 1.44
C ARG A 7 25.27 -2.47 0.95
N VAL A 8 26.04 -2.52 -0.14
CA VAL A 8 26.64 -1.31 -0.73
C VAL A 8 25.57 -0.42 -1.34
N ARG A 9 24.55 -1.01 -1.97
CA ARG A 9 23.41 -0.25 -2.51
C ARG A 9 22.61 0.42 -1.39
N SER A 10 22.32 -0.27 -0.29
CA SER A 10 21.65 0.30 0.87
C SER A 10 22.43 1.48 1.48
N ALA A 11 23.76 1.34 1.64
CA ALA A 11 24.61 2.42 2.14
C ALA A 11 24.62 3.62 1.18
N ALA A 12 24.67 3.37 -0.13
CA ALA A 12 24.57 4.42 -1.14
C ALA A 12 23.20 5.12 -1.13
N THR A 13 22.11 4.38 -0.91
CA THR A 13 20.77 4.94 -0.72
C THR A 13 20.73 5.88 0.49
N GLU A 14 21.31 5.47 1.62
CA GLU A 14 21.33 6.30 2.83
C GLU A 14 22.17 7.58 2.65
N ALA A 15 23.31 7.47 1.97
CA ALA A 15 24.14 8.62 1.62
C ALA A 15 23.39 9.59 0.69
N LEU A 16 22.69 9.07 -0.33
CA LEU A 16 21.87 9.84 -1.25
C LEU A 16 20.75 10.60 -0.52
N VAL A 17 20.04 9.93 0.38
CA VAL A 17 18.95 10.54 1.16
C VAL A 17 19.48 11.62 2.08
N SER A 18 20.64 11.38 2.71
CA SER A 18 21.30 12.36 3.57
C SER A 18 21.71 13.61 2.79
N LEU A 19 22.20 13.44 1.55
CA LEU A 19 22.50 14.55 0.64
C LEU A 19 21.23 15.33 0.30
N ILE A 20 20.15 14.66 -0.12
CA ILE A 20 18.89 15.32 -0.49
C ILE A 20 18.28 16.09 0.70
N LEU A 21 18.37 15.55 1.91
CA LEU A 21 17.88 16.26 3.11
C LEU A 21 18.68 17.52 3.40
N ARG A 22 19.97 17.53 3.09
CA ARG A 22 20.85 18.69 3.28
C ARG A 22 20.70 19.71 2.14
N GLU A 23 20.48 19.24 0.92
CA GLU A 23 20.34 20.06 -0.28
C GLU A 23 19.12 19.63 -1.12
N PRO A 24 17.88 20.00 -0.71
CA PRO A 24 16.65 19.64 -1.41
C PRO A 24 16.61 19.93 -2.91
N SER A 25 17.38 20.93 -3.36
CA SER A 25 17.49 21.34 -4.76
C SER A 25 18.03 20.26 -5.68
N VAL A 26 18.76 19.26 -5.17
CA VAL A 26 19.31 18.17 -5.98
C VAL A 26 18.26 17.08 -6.29
N LEU A 27 17.12 17.07 -5.60
CA LEU A 27 16.10 16.03 -5.77
C LEU A 27 15.64 15.81 -7.23
N PRO A 28 15.42 16.86 -8.05
CA PRO A 28 15.04 16.69 -9.46
C PRO A 28 16.04 15.86 -10.26
N GLU A 29 17.34 16.04 -9.99
CA GLU A 29 18.43 15.32 -10.66
C GLU A 29 18.53 13.87 -10.17
N MET A 30 18.08 13.60 -8.95
CA MET A 30 18.14 12.28 -8.33
C MET A 30 16.92 11.39 -8.64
N GLY A 31 15.98 11.83 -9.48
CA GLY A 31 14.77 11.07 -9.80
C GLY A 31 15.05 9.65 -10.31
N ASN A 32 16.00 9.50 -11.23
CA ASN A 32 16.40 8.18 -11.75
C ASN A 32 17.02 7.29 -10.67
N ALA A 33 17.84 7.89 -9.78
CA ALA A 33 18.47 7.17 -8.68
C ALA A 33 17.41 6.60 -7.71
N LEU A 34 16.39 7.40 -7.39
CA LEU A 34 15.26 6.99 -6.54
C LEU A 34 14.40 5.90 -7.19
N ALA A 35 14.17 5.99 -8.50
CA ALA A 35 13.48 4.93 -9.23
C ALA A 35 14.24 3.61 -9.17
N ILE A 36 15.57 3.64 -9.37
CA ILE A 36 16.43 2.44 -9.34
C ILE A 36 16.38 1.74 -7.98
N ILE A 37 16.41 2.49 -6.87
CA ILE A 37 16.38 1.87 -5.53
C ILE A 37 14.98 1.34 -5.18
N ALA A 38 13.91 1.97 -5.66
CA ALA A 38 12.53 1.56 -5.41
C ALA A 38 12.17 0.26 -6.15
N THR A 39 12.84 -0.03 -7.26
CA THR A 39 12.66 -1.26 -8.06
C THR A 39 13.86 -2.20 -7.97
N ASP A 40 14.68 -2.07 -6.93
CA ASP A 40 15.88 -2.90 -6.75
C ASP A 40 15.54 -4.40 -6.66
N ARG A 41 16.41 -5.24 -7.22
CA ARG A 41 16.27 -6.69 -7.16
C ARG A 41 16.29 -7.28 -5.75
N ALA A 42 16.90 -6.59 -4.78
CA ALA A 42 16.93 -7.02 -3.39
C ALA A 42 15.80 -6.35 -2.61
N SER A 43 14.93 -7.15 -2.00
CA SER A 43 13.83 -6.66 -1.15
C SER A 43 14.32 -5.73 -0.04
N THR A 44 15.45 -6.02 0.59
CA THR A 44 16.06 -5.17 1.63
C THR A 44 16.42 -3.77 1.15
N VAL A 45 16.74 -3.61 -0.15
CA VAL A 45 17.03 -2.29 -0.73
C VAL A 45 15.72 -1.55 -1.03
N ARG A 46 14.70 -2.26 -1.53
CA ARG A 46 13.37 -1.69 -1.77
C ARG A 46 12.70 -1.23 -0.47
N GLU A 47 12.78 -2.04 0.58
CA GLU A 47 12.32 -1.69 1.92
C GLU A 47 13.00 -0.40 2.43
N GLN A 48 14.33 -0.32 2.29
CA GLN A 48 15.09 0.88 2.62
C GLN A 48 14.68 2.08 1.75
N ALA A 49 14.34 1.87 0.48
CA ALA A 49 13.85 2.92 -0.40
C ALA A 49 12.50 3.47 0.10
N VAL A 50 11.57 2.60 0.53
CA VAL A 50 10.29 3.04 1.12
C VAL A 50 10.53 3.89 2.37
N HIS A 51 11.34 3.42 3.33
CA HIS A 51 11.70 4.20 4.52
C HIS A 51 12.31 5.55 4.17
N SER A 52 13.25 5.55 3.21
CA SER A 52 13.97 6.72 2.76
C SER A 52 13.05 7.77 2.13
N ILE A 53 12.17 7.35 1.22
CA ILE A 53 11.24 8.22 0.53
C ILE A 53 10.21 8.80 1.49
N THR A 54 9.71 7.99 2.44
CA THR A 54 8.83 8.46 3.52
C THR A 54 9.52 9.50 4.38
N ARG A 55 10.80 9.29 4.75
CA ARG A 55 11.60 10.26 5.51
C ARG A 55 11.80 11.57 4.74
N LEU A 56 12.12 11.49 3.45
CA LEU A 56 12.24 12.68 2.59
C LEU A 56 10.95 13.49 2.60
N LEU A 57 9.81 12.84 2.29
CA LEU A 57 8.52 13.52 2.29
C LEU A 57 8.14 14.08 3.66
N ALA A 58 8.40 13.36 4.75
CA ALA A 58 8.07 13.82 6.10
C ALA A 58 8.90 15.03 6.55
N THR A 59 10.15 15.14 6.10
CA THR A 59 11.13 16.10 6.64
C THR A 59 11.35 17.30 5.74
N MET A 60 11.25 17.15 4.41
CA MET A 60 11.60 18.22 3.48
C MET A 60 10.62 19.40 3.58
N PRO A 61 11.13 20.65 3.52
CA PRO A 61 10.29 21.82 3.36
C PRO A 61 9.54 21.73 2.02
N GLN A 62 8.41 22.44 1.89
CA GLN A 62 7.62 22.44 0.66
C GLN A 62 7.25 21.02 0.18
N ARG A 63 6.97 20.09 1.10
CA ARG A 63 6.58 18.68 0.82
C ARG A 63 5.66 18.50 -0.37
N LYS A 64 4.67 19.38 -0.56
CA LYS A 64 3.73 19.34 -1.70
C LYS A 64 4.45 19.44 -3.06
N ALA A 65 5.49 20.24 -3.18
CA ALA A 65 6.29 20.38 -4.40
C ALA A 65 7.12 19.12 -4.72
N HIS A 66 7.50 18.36 -3.69
CA HIS A 66 8.27 17.13 -3.83
C HIS A 66 7.39 15.88 -3.97
N ALA A 67 6.14 15.95 -3.50
CA ALA A 67 5.18 14.84 -3.52
C ALA A 67 4.98 14.24 -4.92
N ALA A 68 4.78 15.07 -5.95
CA ALA A 68 4.58 14.58 -7.32
C ALA A 68 5.70 13.68 -7.84
N ARG A 69 6.93 13.84 -7.31
CA ARG A 69 8.11 13.07 -7.70
C ARG A 69 8.32 11.82 -6.84
N LEU A 70 7.98 11.89 -5.57
CA LEU A 70 8.30 10.87 -4.57
C LEU A 70 7.14 9.92 -4.28
N LEU A 71 5.90 10.42 -4.30
CA LEU A 71 4.70 9.63 -3.98
C LEU A 71 4.50 8.43 -4.93
N PRO A 72 4.76 8.53 -6.25
CA PRO A 72 4.62 7.38 -7.15
C PRO A 72 5.42 6.16 -6.72
N HIS A 73 6.62 6.34 -6.16
CA HIS A 73 7.44 5.24 -5.68
C HIS A 73 6.84 4.52 -4.47
N LEU A 74 6.20 5.25 -3.56
CA LEU A 74 5.47 4.65 -2.43
C LEU A 74 4.20 3.93 -2.90
N LEU A 75 3.51 4.48 -3.90
CA LEU A 75 2.35 3.83 -4.50
C LEU A 75 2.74 2.53 -5.21
N CYS A 76 3.87 2.51 -5.92
CA CYS A 76 4.41 1.27 -6.52
C CYS A 76 4.70 0.20 -5.45
N ALA A 77 5.21 0.60 -4.28
CA ALA A 77 5.53 -0.34 -3.19
C ALA A 77 4.29 -1.00 -2.56
N LEU A 78 3.08 -0.47 -2.75
CA LEU A 78 1.84 -1.14 -2.34
C LEU A 78 1.60 -2.44 -3.13
N SER A 79 2.20 -2.57 -4.30
CA SER A 79 2.11 -3.75 -5.17
C SER A 79 3.39 -4.58 -5.16
N ASP A 80 4.28 -4.38 -4.17
CA ASP A 80 5.51 -5.17 -4.07
C ASP A 80 5.21 -6.66 -3.83
N GLU A 81 6.04 -7.54 -4.40
CA GLU A 81 5.93 -8.99 -4.20
C GLU A 81 6.11 -9.38 -2.72
N VAL A 82 6.89 -8.61 -1.97
CA VAL A 82 7.16 -8.84 -0.54
C VAL A 82 6.11 -8.16 0.32
N GLU A 83 5.40 -8.96 1.13
CA GLU A 83 4.29 -8.47 1.96
C GLU A 83 4.70 -7.39 2.96
N GLN A 84 5.86 -7.55 3.60
CA GLN A 84 6.38 -6.57 4.55
C GLN A 84 6.56 -5.19 3.90
N ILE A 85 6.95 -5.14 2.62
CA ILE A 85 7.11 -3.89 1.88
C ILE A 85 5.75 -3.25 1.57
N ARG A 86 4.75 -4.06 1.20
CA ARG A 86 3.37 -3.57 1.00
C ARG A 86 2.81 -2.95 2.27
N GLN A 87 2.96 -3.64 3.41
CA GLN A 87 2.53 -3.15 4.72
C GLN A 87 3.27 -1.85 5.10
N LEU A 88 4.58 -1.81 4.90
CA LEU A 88 5.39 -0.62 5.17
C LEU A 88 4.97 0.58 4.31
N ALA A 89 4.64 0.35 3.03
CA ALA A 89 4.15 1.39 2.13
C ALA A 89 2.80 1.95 2.60
N ASN A 90 1.87 1.09 3.05
CA ASN A 90 0.58 1.50 3.58
C ASN A 90 0.74 2.36 4.86
N VAL A 91 1.53 1.88 5.83
CA VAL A 91 1.84 2.63 7.07
C VAL A 91 2.47 3.99 6.74
N SER A 92 3.41 4.00 5.79
CA SER A 92 4.09 5.21 5.34
C SER A 92 3.13 6.23 4.74
N LEU A 93 2.24 5.80 3.85
CA LEU A 93 1.26 6.68 3.21
C LEU A 93 0.25 7.24 4.21
N THR A 94 -0.23 6.40 5.14
CA THR A 94 -1.11 6.83 6.23
C THR A 94 -0.45 7.93 7.07
N LYS A 95 0.78 7.69 7.52
CA LYS A 95 1.58 8.68 8.27
C LYS A 95 1.76 9.99 7.50
N LEU A 96 2.06 9.92 6.20
CA LEU A 96 2.23 11.11 5.36
C LEU A 96 0.90 11.86 5.16
N GLY A 97 -0.22 11.15 5.07
CA GLY A 97 -1.56 11.72 5.02
C GLY A 97 -1.90 12.50 6.30
N ASP A 98 -1.61 11.93 7.46
CA ASP A 98 -1.82 12.60 8.75
C ASP A 98 -0.96 13.85 8.90
N LEU A 99 0.31 13.78 8.48
CA LEU A 99 1.20 14.94 8.43
C LEU A 99 0.71 16.03 7.45
N ALA A 100 0.03 15.64 6.37
CA ALA A 100 -0.57 16.57 5.44
C ALA A 100 -1.80 17.28 6.03
N ARG A 101 -2.63 16.54 6.77
CA ARG A 101 -3.81 17.08 7.45
C ARG A 101 -3.43 18.03 8.60
N ALA A 102 -2.44 17.66 9.41
CA ALA A 102 -1.99 18.48 10.53
C ALA A 102 -1.34 19.81 10.10
N GLY A 103 -0.82 19.90 8.87
CA GLY A 103 -0.18 21.10 8.34
C GLY A 103 -1.03 21.95 7.39
N ALA A 104 -2.31 21.62 7.22
CA ALA A 104 -3.22 22.33 6.31
C ALA A 104 -4.34 23.03 7.11
N PRO A 105 -4.81 24.23 6.69
CA PRO A 105 -6.15 24.65 7.06
C PRO A 105 -7.16 23.62 6.52
N GLU A 106 -8.30 23.50 7.20
CA GLU A 106 -9.35 22.51 6.95
C GLU A 106 -9.62 22.35 5.43
N PRO A 107 -9.58 21.12 4.89
CA PRO A 107 -9.77 20.92 3.47
C PRO A 107 -11.20 21.27 3.09
N THR A 108 -11.38 22.21 2.14
CA THR A 108 -12.64 22.30 1.39
C THR A 108 -12.89 20.94 0.74
N PRO A 109 -14.05 20.30 0.97
CA PRO A 109 -14.32 18.98 0.44
C PRO A 109 -14.16 19.00 -1.08
N MET A 110 -13.26 18.18 -1.59
CA MET A 110 -13.20 17.92 -3.03
C MET A 110 -14.41 17.05 -3.39
N PRO A 111 -15.15 17.36 -4.47
CA PRO A 111 -16.19 16.47 -4.95
C PRO A 111 -15.53 15.16 -5.38
N VAL A 112 -15.74 14.11 -4.59
CA VAL A 112 -15.36 12.75 -4.98
C VAL A 112 -16.28 12.31 -6.10
N SER A 113 -15.70 12.02 -7.26
CA SER A 113 -16.45 11.36 -8.34
C SER A 113 -16.93 10.00 -7.83
N PRO A 114 -18.21 9.63 -8.06
CA PRO A 114 -18.82 8.45 -7.46
C PRO A 114 -18.07 7.13 -7.74
N ASP A 115 -17.36 7.06 -8.86
CA ASP A 115 -16.59 5.88 -9.27
C ASP A 115 -15.41 5.56 -8.33
N LEU A 116 -14.76 6.59 -7.77
CA LEU A 116 -13.62 6.40 -6.86
C LEU A 116 -14.08 5.97 -5.46
N ALA A 117 -15.26 6.43 -5.04
CA ALA A 117 -15.87 6.06 -3.77
C ALA A 117 -16.34 4.59 -3.79
N ALA A 118 -16.88 4.12 -4.92
CA ALA A 118 -17.27 2.73 -5.12
C ALA A 118 -16.08 1.76 -5.03
N ALA A 119 -14.93 2.12 -5.61
CA ALA A 119 -13.72 1.29 -5.55
C ALA A 119 -13.15 1.16 -4.12
N ALA A 120 -13.18 2.23 -3.32
CA ALA A 120 -12.72 2.19 -1.93
C ALA A 120 -13.65 1.35 -1.03
N ALA A 121 -14.96 1.37 -1.27
CA ALA A 121 -15.92 0.54 -0.57
C ALA A 121 -15.75 -0.96 -0.91
N ALA A 122 -15.50 -1.29 -2.18
CA ALA A 122 -15.27 -2.66 -2.62
C ALA A 122 -14.01 -3.28 -1.99
N ALA A 123 -12.96 -2.48 -1.79
CA ALA A 123 -11.72 -2.95 -1.14
C ALA A 123 -11.88 -3.25 0.37
N SER A 124 -13.00 -2.85 1.00
CA SER A 124 -13.24 -3.04 2.43
C SER A 124 -14.07 -4.28 2.78
N ILE A 125 -14.44 -5.12 1.79
CA ILE A 125 -15.40 -6.22 1.98
C ILE A 125 -14.74 -7.60 2.17
N GLU A 126 -13.43 -7.77 1.98
CA GLU A 126 -12.79 -9.09 2.15
C GLU A 126 -12.21 -9.29 3.56
N ASP A 127 -13.09 -9.48 4.56
CA ASP A 127 -12.76 -10.33 5.71
C ASP A 127 -14.03 -10.89 6.35
N SER A 128 -14.43 -12.10 5.94
CA SER A 128 -15.28 -12.99 6.75
C SER A 128 -15.02 -14.43 6.36
N PRO A 129 -14.88 -15.34 7.35
CA PRO A 129 -14.23 -16.62 7.15
C PRO A 129 -15.16 -17.64 6.48
N MET A 130 -14.57 -18.48 5.64
CA MET A 130 -15.18 -19.72 5.18
C MET A 130 -15.42 -20.65 6.38
N ASP A 131 -16.67 -21.04 6.59
CA ASP A 131 -17.00 -22.21 7.40
C ASP A 131 -17.40 -23.36 6.46
N GLU A 132 -16.62 -24.43 6.52
CA GLU A 132 -16.79 -25.63 5.71
C GLU A 132 -17.91 -26.52 6.27
N ARG A 133 -18.78 -26.98 5.37
CA ARG A 133 -19.38 -28.33 5.29
C ARG A 133 -20.02 -28.92 6.57
N GLN A 134 -21.31 -29.27 6.50
CA GLN A 134 -21.75 -30.63 6.84
C GLN A 134 -23.11 -31.03 6.21
N SER A 135 -23.05 -32.14 5.45
CA SER A 135 -24.05 -33.22 5.27
C SER A 135 -25.46 -32.91 4.75
N ARG A 136 -25.82 -33.25 3.50
CA ARG A 136 -26.25 -34.59 2.99
C ARG A 136 -27.36 -35.26 3.82
N GLY A 137 -28.50 -35.51 3.17
CA GLY A 137 -29.38 -36.63 3.50
C GLY A 137 -30.88 -36.42 3.24
N ASP A 138 -31.31 -36.20 1.99
CA ASP A 138 -32.73 -36.36 1.60
C ASP A 138 -32.82 -37.35 0.43
N GLU A 139 -32.85 -38.63 0.77
CA GLU A 139 -33.35 -39.69 -0.12
C GLU A 139 -34.02 -40.76 0.74
N ALA A 140 -35.21 -41.19 0.30
CA ALA A 140 -36.09 -42.24 0.83
C ALA A 140 -37.12 -41.86 1.90
N ALA A 141 -38.35 -41.54 1.45
CA ALA A 141 -39.58 -42.19 1.96
C ALA A 141 -40.78 -41.84 1.06
N ALA A 142 -40.83 -42.48 -0.11
CA ALA A 142 -42.12 -42.86 -0.69
C ALA A 142 -42.69 -44.02 0.14
N LEU A 143 -44.03 -44.13 0.17
CA LEU A 143 -44.88 -45.19 0.76
C LEU A 143 -45.46 -44.86 2.15
N ALA A 144 -46.67 -44.27 2.14
CA ALA A 144 -47.83 -44.77 2.91
C ALA A 144 -49.03 -43.85 2.67
N GLY A 145 -49.70 -44.02 1.53
CA GLY A 145 -51.09 -43.60 1.38
C GLY A 145 -52.00 -44.71 1.90
N GLY A 146 -52.91 -44.37 2.81
CA GLY A 146 -54.06 -45.21 3.16
C GLY A 146 -54.24 -45.50 4.64
N ALA A 147 -55.06 -44.68 5.30
CA ALA A 147 -56.05 -45.12 6.31
C ALA A 147 -56.76 -43.90 6.92
N GLY A 148 -57.91 -43.54 6.36
CA GLY A 148 -58.92 -42.73 7.04
C GLY A 148 -60.23 -43.52 7.06
N GLY A 149 -60.58 -44.11 8.21
CA GLY A 149 -61.96 -44.50 8.52
C GLY A 149 -62.73 -43.32 9.12
N PRO A 150 -63.79 -43.52 9.93
CA PRO A 150 -64.64 -44.69 10.10
C PRO A 150 -66.16 -44.34 10.06
N ALA A 151 -66.98 -45.36 10.35
CA ALA A 151 -68.41 -45.39 10.72
C ALA A 151 -69.44 -45.49 9.59
#